data_AF-A0A7C2RNV3-F1
#
_entry.id   AF-A0A7C2RNV3-F1
#
_cell.length_a   1.000
_cell.length_b   1.000
_cell.length_c   1.000
_cell.angle_alpha   90.00
_cell.angle_beta   90.00
_cell.angle_gamma   90.00
#
_symmetry.space_group_name_H-M   'P 1'
#
loop_
_entity.id
_entity.type
_entity.pdbx_description
1 polymer ?
#
loop_
_entity_poly.entity_id
_entity_poly.type
_entity_poly.pdbx_seq_one_letter_code
_entity_poly.pdbx_strand_id
1 'polypeptide(L)'
;MKIKIYVSAVMIVFMLMAGCNLNPVPYMNIRDQNIQIVNTYVSEVWNKWNFDVSDSIIHEDFVDPASTTGEKGPGAFKDVMAGFREIFPDIQMTIDYS
;
A
#
# COMPACT_ATOMS: atom_id res chain seq x y z
N MET A 1 4.40 -38.31 28.66
CA MET A 1 3.41 -37.37 29.26
C MET A 1 3.99 -35.98 29.60
N LYS A 2 5.27 -35.84 29.96
CA LYS A 2 5.90 -34.54 30.31
C LYS A 2 6.08 -33.57 29.12
N ILE A 3 6.37 -34.06 27.92
CA ILE A 3 6.60 -33.25 26.71
C ILE A 3 5.34 -32.51 26.24
N LYS A 4 4.16 -33.15 26.29
CA LYS A 4 2.89 -32.52 25.89
C LYS A 4 2.48 -31.36 26.82
N ILE A 5 2.78 -31.48 28.12
CA ILE A 5 2.53 -30.42 29.10
C ILE A 5 3.48 -29.24 28.85
N TYR A 6 4.74 -29.51 28.50
CA TYR A 6 5.74 -28.48 28.23
C TYR A 6 5.40 -27.65 26.97
N VAL A 7 4.97 -28.29 25.88
CA VAL A 7 4.56 -27.60 24.64
C VAL A 7 3.31 -26.73 24.88
N SER A 8 2.35 -27.22 25.67
CA SER A 8 1.14 -26.46 26.02
C SER A 8 1.46 -25.22 26.86
N ALA A 9 2.32 -25.35 27.87
CA ALA A 9 2.73 -24.24 28.72
C ALA A 9 3.50 -23.16 27.93
N VAL A 10 4.38 -23.57 27.00
CA VAL A 10 5.14 -22.63 26.15
C VAL A 10 4.22 -21.85 25.22
N MET A 11 3.22 -22.48 24.60
CA MET A 11 2.24 -21.79 23.74
C MET A 11 1.39 -20.77 24.52
N ILE A 12 0.95 -21.11 25.73
CA ILE A 12 0.17 -20.21 26.59
C ILE A 12 1.02 -19.00 27.00
N VAL A 13 2.28 -19.21 27.38
CA VAL A 13 3.20 -18.11 27.72
C VAL A 13 3.46 -17.20 26.50
N PHE A 14 3.61 -17.77 25.30
CA PHE A 14 3.82 -17.00 24.07
C PHE A 14 2.59 -16.15 23.69
N MET A 15 1.37 -16.68 23.86
CA MET A 15 0.12 -15.95 23.65
C MET A 15 -0.07 -14.81 24.66
N LEU A 16 0.30 -15.01 25.92
CA LEU A 16 0.23 -13.97 26.96
C LEU A 16 1.24 -12.84 26.71
N MET A 17 2.44 -13.16 26.21
CA MET A 17 3.46 -12.17 25.85
C MET A 17 3.09 -11.35 24.61
N ALA A 18 2.37 -11.93 23.65
CA ALA A 18 1.85 -11.20 22.48
C ALA A 18 0.66 -10.28 22.79
N GLY A 19 -0.12 -10.59 23.84
CA GLY A 19 -1.32 -9.83 24.21
C GLY A 19 -1.07 -8.43 24.79
N CYS A 20 0.14 -8.15 25.29
CA CYS A 20 0.46 -6.87 25.94
C CYS A 20 0.93 -5.75 25.00
N ASN A 21 1.03 -6.01 23.68
CA ASN A 21 1.49 -5.04 22.68
C ASN A 21 0.40 -4.61 21.68
N LEU A 22 -0.86 -4.71 22.08
CA LEU A 22 -1.97 -4.12 21.33
C LEU A 22 -1.97 -2.59 21.52
N ASN A 23 -1.01 -1.91 20.90
CA ASN A 23 -1.16 -0.48 20.65
C ASN A 23 -2.33 -0.35 19.66
N PRO A 24 -3.47 0.26 20.04
CA PRO A 24 -4.56 0.46 19.10
C PRO A 24 -4.03 1.30 17.95
N VAL A 25 -4.13 0.77 16.72
CA VAL A 25 -3.83 1.56 15.53
C VAL A 25 -4.82 2.73 15.54
N PRO A 26 -4.37 3.99 15.58
CA PRO A 26 -5.28 5.12 15.63
C PRO A 26 -6.21 5.07 14.42
N TYR A 27 -7.52 5.08 14.69
CA TYR A 27 -8.53 5.07 13.63
C TYR A 27 -8.44 6.38 12.85
N MET A 28 -7.90 6.30 11.65
CA MET A 28 -7.92 7.40 10.68
C MET A 28 -9.31 7.43 10.02
N ASN A 29 -9.91 8.61 9.88
CA ASN A 29 -11.17 8.72 9.15
C ASN A 29 -10.94 8.49 7.64
N ILE A 30 -12.01 8.21 6.90
CA ILE A 30 -11.91 7.90 5.46
C ILE A 30 -11.27 9.05 4.65
N ARG A 31 -11.53 10.30 5.02
CA ARG A 31 -10.93 11.46 4.33
C ARG A 31 -9.41 11.43 4.46
N ASP A 32 -8.92 11.23 5.68
CA ASP A 32 -7.49 11.22 5.96
C ASP A 32 -6.82 9.98 5.33
N GLN A 33 -7.51 8.84 5.28
CA GLN A 33 -7.04 7.64 4.56
C GLN A 33 -6.88 7.93 3.06
N ASN A 34 -7.87 8.56 2.45
CA ASN A 34 -7.80 8.93 1.03
C ASN A 34 -6.66 9.91 0.75
N ILE A 35 -6.45 10.90 1.63
CA ILE A 35 -5.32 11.83 1.53
C ILE A 35 -4.00 11.07 1.63
N GLN A 36 -3.88 10.12 2.56
CA GLN A 36 -2.68 9.31 2.70
C GLN A 36 -2.40 8.47 1.44
N ILE A 37 -3.43 7.89 0.81
CA ILE A 37 -3.30 7.16 -0.46
C ILE A 37 -2.78 8.09 -1.56
N VAL A 38 -3.34 9.29 -1.72
CA VAL A 38 -2.89 10.26 -2.74
C VAL A 38 -1.46 10.72 -2.47
N ASN A 39 -1.10 11.00 -1.21
CA ASN A 39 0.28 11.35 -0.85
C ASN A 39 1.26 10.23 -1.20
N THR A 40 0.87 8.98 -0.96
CA THR A 40 1.67 7.79 -1.31
C THR A 40 1.80 7.66 -2.82
N TYR A 41 0.71 7.83 -3.57
CA TYR A 41 0.73 7.84 -5.04
C TYR A 41 1.70 8.89 -5.60
N VAL A 42 1.63 10.13 -5.14
CA VAL A 42 2.50 11.21 -5.63
C VAL A 42 3.97 10.97 -5.24
N SER A 43 4.22 10.65 -3.97
CA SER A 43 5.61 10.52 -3.48
C SER A 43 6.32 9.27 -3.99
N GLU A 44 5.64 8.12 -4.07
CA GLU A 44 6.26 6.85 -4.46
C GLU A 44 6.15 6.59 -5.96
N VAL A 45 4.94 6.72 -6.53
CA VAL A 45 4.74 6.35 -7.95
C VAL A 45 5.28 7.43 -8.88
N TRP A 46 4.90 8.70 -8.69
CA TRP A 46 5.36 9.79 -9.56
C TRP A 46 6.80 10.20 -9.29
N ASN A 47 7.14 10.52 -8.04
CA ASN A 47 8.42 11.18 -7.75
C ASN A 47 9.60 10.20 -7.61
N LYS A 48 9.33 8.94 -7.24
CA LYS A 48 10.37 7.90 -7.04
C LYS A 48 10.31 6.76 -8.06
N TRP A 49 9.29 6.73 -8.91
CA TRP A 49 9.06 5.62 -9.85
C TRP A 49 8.99 4.24 -9.18
N ASN A 50 8.51 4.19 -7.94
CA ASN A 50 8.35 2.97 -7.15
C ASN A 50 6.98 2.34 -7.45
N PHE A 51 6.93 1.58 -8.55
CA PHE A 51 5.69 1.00 -9.07
C PHE A 51 5.10 -0.12 -8.20
N ASP A 52 5.90 -0.80 -7.39
CA ASP A 52 5.40 -1.89 -6.52
C ASP A 52 4.34 -1.40 -5.53
N VAL A 53 4.39 -0.12 -5.14
CA VAL A 53 3.38 0.50 -4.27
C VAL A 53 2.00 0.50 -4.91
N SER A 54 1.91 0.55 -6.24
CA SER A 54 0.64 0.52 -6.97
C SER A 54 -0.18 -0.74 -6.67
N ASP A 55 0.44 -1.87 -6.35
CA ASP A 55 -0.28 -3.13 -6.02
C ASP A 55 -1.09 -3.02 -4.72
N SER A 56 -0.77 -2.05 -3.86
CA SER A 56 -1.46 -1.81 -2.59
C SER A 56 -2.52 -0.71 -2.64
N ILE A 57 -2.43 0.21 -3.62
CA ILE A 57 -3.30 1.39 -3.70
C ILE A 57 -4.25 1.37 -4.90
N ILE A 58 -4.02 0.49 -5.88
CA ILE A 58 -4.85 0.31 -7.06
C ILE A 58 -5.62 -1.01 -6.96
N HIS A 59 -6.95 -0.94 -7.10
CA HIS A 59 -7.81 -2.11 -7.12
C HIS A 59 -7.75 -2.82 -8.48
N GLU A 60 -7.97 -4.14 -8.53
CA GLU A 60 -7.94 -4.95 -9.77
C GLU A 60 -8.94 -4.50 -10.84
N ASP A 61 -10.01 -3.82 -10.42
CA ASP A 61 -11.06 -3.28 -11.30
C ASP A 61 -10.87 -1.81 -11.67
N PHE A 62 -9.77 -1.18 -11.24
CA PHE A 62 -9.48 0.21 -11.59
C PHE A 62 -9.24 0.35 -13.09
N VAL A 63 -9.84 1.36 -13.72
CA VAL A 63 -9.64 1.70 -15.13
C VAL A 63 -9.05 3.09 -15.20
N ASP A 64 -7.81 3.19 -15.67
CA ASP A 64 -7.18 4.49 -15.94
C ASP A 64 -7.70 5.02 -17.29
N PRO A 65 -8.25 6.24 -17.38
CA PRO A 65 -8.65 6.81 -18.67
C PRO A 65 -7.52 6.93 -19.70
N ALA A 66 -6.26 6.93 -19.27
CA ALA A 66 -5.08 6.95 -20.13
C ALA A 66 -4.61 5.55 -20.58
N SER A 67 -5.18 4.48 -20.01
CA SER A 67 -4.84 3.10 -20.40
C SER A 67 -5.54 2.66 -21.69
N THR A 68 -5.03 1.59 -22.30
CA THR A 68 -5.66 1.01 -23.50
C THR A 68 -7.07 0.53 -23.16
N THR A 69 -8.03 0.76 -24.07
CA THR A 69 -9.42 0.36 -23.84
C THR A 69 -9.53 -1.13 -23.52
N GLY A 70 -10.11 -1.44 -22.36
CA GLY A 70 -10.31 -2.81 -21.88
C GLY A 70 -9.25 -3.30 -20.90
N GLU A 71 -8.15 -2.56 -20.72
CA GLU A 71 -7.15 -2.84 -19.69
C GLU A 71 -7.58 -2.26 -18.34
N LYS A 72 -7.23 -2.96 -17.26
CA LYS A 72 -7.59 -2.60 -15.89
C LYS A 72 -6.58 -3.09 -14.87
N GLY A 73 -6.68 -2.56 -13.67
CA GLY A 73 -5.93 -3.00 -12.50
C GLY A 73 -4.50 -2.48 -12.44
N PRO A 74 -3.71 -2.95 -11.46
CA PRO A 74 -2.37 -2.45 -11.19
C PRO A 74 -1.41 -2.57 -12.38
N GLY A 75 -1.49 -3.67 -13.15
CA GLY A 75 -0.62 -3.88 -14.32
C GLY A 75 -0.81 -2.81 -15.38
N ALA A 76 -2.05 -2.61 -15.82
CA ALA A 76 -2.41 -1.59 -16.81
C ALA A 76 -1.99 -0.18 -16.35
N PHE A 77 -2.19 0.12 -15.07
CA PHE A 77 -1.77 1.38 -14.48
C PHE A 77 -0.24 1.58 -14.50
N LYS A 78 0.53 0.54 -14.16
CA LYS A 78 2.00 0.58 -14.20
C LYS A 78 2.51 0.82 -15.62
N ASP A 79 1.87 0.26 -16.64
CA ASP A 79 2.24 0.47 -18.04
C ASP A 79 2.05 1.95 -18.45
N VAL A 80 0.96 2.59 -18.02
CA VAL A 80 0.74 4.04 -18.22
C VAL A 80 1.83 4.85 -17.52
N MET A 81 2.13 4.55 -16.25
CA MET A 81 3.16 5.27 -15.49
C MET A 81 4.57 5.09 -16.07
N ALA A 82 4.87 3.90 -16.61
CA ALA A 82 6.13 3.64 -17.31
C ALA A 82 6.27 4.52 -18.56
N GLY A 83 5.18 4.73 -19.31
CA GLY A 83 5.15 5.67 -20.43
C GLY A 83 5.45 7.11 -20.01
N PHE A 84 4.87 7.58 -18.90
CA PHE A 84 5.18 8.91 -18.36
C PHE A 84 6.65 9.03 -17.94
N ARG A 85 7.22 8.02 -17.29
CA ARG A 85 8.64 7.99 -16.91
C ARG A 85 9.57 8.06 -18.12
N GLU A 86 9.23 7.39 -19.21
CA GLU A 86 10.04 7.40 -20.42
C GLU A 86 10.07 8.79 -21.06
N ILE A 87 8.93 9.49 -21.09
CA ILE A 87 8.81 10.81 -21.71
C ILE A 87 9.35 11.92 -20.79
N PHE A 88 9.12 11.82 -19.48
CA PHE A 88 9.48 12.83 -18.48
C PHE A 88 10.24 12.20 -17.30
N PRO A 89 11.49 11.74 -17.50
CA PRO A 89 12.22 10.96 -16.50
C PRO A 89 12.53 11.71 -15.20
N ASP A 90 12.58 13.04 -15.28
CA ASP A 90 12.96 13.99 -14.23
C ASP A 90 11.78 14.83 -13.71
N ILE A 91 10.54 14.46 -14.06
CA ILE A 91 9.34 15.12 -13.53
C ILE A 91 9.29 15.03 -12.01
N GLN A 92 8.78 16.09 -11.39
CA GLN A 92 8.50 16.14 -9.95
C GLN A 92 7.13 16.76 -9.75
N MET A 93 6.31 16.08 -8.95
CA MET A 93 4.95 16.46 -8.63
C MET A 93 4.88 17.05 -7.23
N THR A 94 4.16 18.17 -7.09
CA THR A 94 3.84 18.81 -5.81
C THR A 94 2.33 18.86 -5.62
N ILE A 95 1.88 18.67 -4.37
CA ILE A 95 0.47 18.80 -4.01
C ILE A 95 0.27 20.15 -3.35
N ASP A 96 -0.56 21.00 -3.97
CA ASP A 96 -0.98 22.25 -3.37
C ASP A 96 -2.23 22.02 -2.49
N TYR A 97 -2.10 22.32 -1.20
CA TYR A 97 -3.22 22.28 -0.27
C TYR A 97 -3.86 23.67 -0.19
N SER A 98 -5.02 23.82 -0.82
CA SER A 98 -5.86 25.03 -0.72
C SER A 98 -6.69 25.05 0.56
#